data_AF-K1ZET7-F1
#
_entry.id   AF-K1ZET7-F1
#
_cell.length_a   1.000
_cell.length_b   1.000
_cell.length_c   1.000
_cell.angle_alpha   90.00
_cell.angle_beta   90.00
_cell.angle_gamma   90.00
#
_symmetry.space_group_name_H-M   'P 1'
#
loop_
_entity.id
_entity.type
_entity.pdbx_description
1 polymer ?
#
loop_
_entity_poly.entity_id
_entity_poly.type
_entity_poly.pdbx_seq_one_letter_code
_entity_poly.pdbx_strand_id
1 'polypeptide(L)' 'LFGYKAGEVVGRDISVIVPDDWRRHRMNLLKKVIKKEVVRDVEMERIDKSGKKVKTSLTVSPILNPDGKVIGVSAIAKPL' A
#
# COMPACT_ATOMS: atom_id res chain seq x y z
N LEU A 1 8.95 0.33 -10.42
CA LEU A 1 8.69 1.48 -9.53
C LEU A 1 9.62 1.48 -8.32
N PHE A 2 9.61 0.47 -7.45
CA PHE A 2 10.37 0.49 -6.17
C PHE A 2 11.73 -0.23 -6.17
N GLY A 3 12.17 -0.80 -7.29
CA GLY A 3 13.51 -1.41 -7.40
C GLY A 3 13.71 -2.76 -6.69
N TYR A 4 12.68 -3.33 -6.07
CA TYR A 4 12.72 -4.65 -5.45
C TYR A 4 12.30 -5.77 -6.41
N LYS A 5 12.96 -6.93 -6.30
CA LYS A 5 12.45 -8.19 -6.87
C LYS A 5 11.45 -8.82 -5.91
N ALA A 6 10.50 -9.59 -6.43
CA ALA A 6 9.46 -10.24 -5.61
C ALA A 6 10.04 -11.08 -4.46
N GLY A 7 11.05 -11.91 -4.74
CA GLY A 7 11.71 -12.74 -3.73
C GLY A 7 12.40 -11.98 -2.59
N GLU A 8 12.60 -10.66 -2.73
CA GLU A 8 13.21 -9.82 -1.69
C GLU A 8 12.18 -9.21 -0.72
N VAL A 9 10.89 -9.25 -1.09
CA VAL A 9 9.81 -8.51 -0.39
C VAL A 9 8.59 -9.36 -0.03
N VAL A 10 8.37 -10.50 -0.68
CA VAL A 10 7.31 -11.43 -0.27
C VAL A 10 7.59 -11.91 1.16
N GLY A 11 6.56 -11.86 2.01
CA GLY A 11 6.66 -12.19 3.44
C GLY A 11 7.18 -11.07 4.33
N ARG A 12 7.59 -9.92 3.78
CA ARG A 12 8.01 -8.75 4.57
C ARG A 12 6.85 -7.79 4.77
N ASP A 13 6.90 -7.00 5.85
CA ASP A 13 5.93 -5.93 6.07
C ASP A 13 6.08 -4.84 4.99
N ILE A 14 4.96 -4.24 4.59
CA ILE A 14 4.92 -3.18 3.57
C ILE A 14 5.72 -1.92 3.97
N SER A 15 6.09 -1.77 5.25
CA SER A 15 6.95 -0.68 5.76
C SER A 15 8.27 -0.53 5.01
N VAL A 16 8.77 -1.58 4.34
CA VAL A 16 10.00 -1.50 3.53
C VAL A 16 9.93 -0.46 2.39
N ILE A 17 8.73 -0.04 1.99
CA ILE A 17 8.50 1.05 1.02
C ILE A 17 7.74 2.25 1.62
N VAL A 18 7.46 2.28 2.93
CA VAL A 18 6.69 3.35 3.59
C VAL A 18 7.67 4.26 4.35
N PRO A 19 7.67 5.58 4.09
CA PRO A 19 8.40 6.54 4.91
C PRO A 19 8.01 6.47 6.40
N ASP A 20 8.93 6.76 7.32
CA ASP A 20 8.69 6.64 8.76
C ASP A 20 7.58 7.55 9.31
N ASP A 21 7.46 8.74 8.73
CA ASP A 21 6.46 9.77 9.04
C ASP A 21 5.03 9.37 8.59
N TRP A 22 4.88 8.29 7.83
CA TRP A 22 3.61 7.88 7.23
C TRP A 22 2.79 6.87 8.06
N ARG A 23 3.27 6.43 9.23
CA ARG A 23 2.58 5.41 10.06
C ARG A 23 1.12 5.79 10.40
N ARG A 24 0.86 7.06 10.73
CA ARG A 24 -0.50 7.54 11.06
C ARG A 24 -1.43 7.50 9.84
N HIS A 25 -0.95 7.91 8.67
CA HIS A 25 -1.74 7.90 7.43
C HIS A 25 -2.05 6.48 6.95
N ARG A 26 -1.10 5.53 7.12
CA ARG A 26 -1.31 4.09 6.84
C ARG A 26 -2.50 3.54 7.63
N MET A 27 -2.61 3.89 8.92
CA MET A 27 -3.69 3.37 9.77
C MET A 27 -5.08 3.82 9.30
N ASN A 28 -5.21 5.10 8.90
CA ASN A 28 -6.48 5.63 8.40
C ASN A 28 -6.90 4.99 7.08
N LEU A 29 -5.94 4.75 6.17
CA LEU A 29 -6.21 4.08 4.91
C LEU A 29 -6.70 2.64 5.15
N LEU A 30 -6.01 1.88 6.02
CA LEU A 30 -6.41 0.51 6.35
C LEU A 30 -7.78 0.45 7.02
N LYS A 31 -8.13 1.41 7.89
CA LYS A 31 -9.47 1.48 8.49
C LYS A 31 -10.59 1.57 7.45
N LYS A 32 -10.40 2.35 6.37
CA LYS A 32 -11.37 2.42 5.26
C LYS A 32 -11.49 1.09 4.54
N VAL A 33 -10.35 0.46 4.24
CA VAL A 33 -10.32 -0.84 3.54
C VAL A 33 -11.00 -1.95 4.36
N ILE A 34 -10.81 -1.96 5.69
CA ILE A 34 -11.50 -2.90 6.60
C ILE A 34 -13.03 -2.71 6.56
N LYS A 35 -13.50 -1.48 6.33
CA LYS A 35 -14.93 -1.18 6.11
C LYS A 35 -15.42 -1.50 4.70
N LYS A 36 -14.63 -2.24 3.91
CA LYS A 36 -14.88 -2.61 2.52
C LYS A 36 -14.89 -1.42 1.55
N GLU A 37 -14.33 -0.28 1.96
CA GLU A 37 -14.20 0.89 1.10
C GLU A 37 -12.96 0.77 0.21
N VAL A 38 -13.08 1.21 -1.04
CA VAL A 38 -11.95 1.35 -1.95
C VAL A 38 -11.46 2.79 -1.88
N VAL A 39 -10.17 2.96 -1.58
CA VAL A 39 -9.48 4.25 -1.59
C VAL A 39 -8.83 4.41 -2.96
N ARG A 40 -9.10 5.52 -3.66
CA ARG A 40 -8.61 5.76 -5.03
C ARG A 40 -7.73 6.98 -5.11
N ASP A 41 -6.79 6.93 -6.05
CA ASP A 41 -5.97 8.04 -6.52
C ASP A 41 -5.36 8.90 -5.39
N VAL A 42 -4.91 8.26 -4.32
CA VAL A 42 -4.25 8.96 -3.22
C VAL A 42 -2.80 9.20 -3.58
N GLU A 43 -2.46 10.47 -3.77
CA GLU A 43 -1.08 10.89 -3.95
C GLU A 43 -0.28 10.72 -2.65
N MET A 44 0.87 10.07 -2.75
CA MET A 44 1.73 9.78 -1.60
C MET A 44 3.18 9.52 -2.02
N GLU A 45 4.10 9.66 -1.06
CA GLU A 45 5.50 9.28 -1.23
C GLU A 45 5.77 7.86 -0.72
N ARG A 46 6.65 7.16 -1.42
CA ARG A 46 7.16 5.83 -1.08
C ARG A 46 8.68 5.82 -1.15
N ILE A 47 9.31 4.85 -0.50
CA ILE A 47 10.76 4.67 -0.56
C ILE A 47 11.09 3.50 -1.48
N ASP A 48 12.01 3.69 -2.41
CA ASP A 48 12.54 2.61 -3.24
C ASP A 48 13.70 1.88 -2.55
N LYS A 49 14.21 0.81 -3.17
CA LYS A 49 15.32 0.01 -2.64
C LYS A 49 16.61 0.81 -2.38
N SER A 50 16.83 1.92 -3.08
CA SER A 50 18.00 2.78 -2.89
C SER A 50 17.82 3.81 -1.75
N GLY A 51 16.63 3.86 -1.15
CA GLY A 51 16.28 4.85 -0.12
C GLY A 51 15.69 6.14 -0.70
N LYS A 52 15.49 6.23 -2.02
CA LYS A 52 14.97 7.44 -2.66
C LYS A 52 13.44 7.52 -2.53
N LYS A 53 12.94 8.73 -2.28
CA LYS A 53 11.50 9.03 -2.33
C LYS A 53 10.97 8.99 -3.76
N VAL A 54 9.85 8.30 -3.94
CA VAL A 54 9.10 8.16 -5.19
C VAL A 54 7.68 8.65 -4.96
N LYS A 55 7.24 9.63 -5.74
CA LYS A 55 5.85 10.09 -5.74
C LYS A 55 4.98 9.08 -6.48
N THR A 56 3.85 8.72 -5.89
CA THR A 56 2.96 7.70 -6.40
C THR A 56 1.50 8.08 -6.22
N SER A 57 0.66 7.66 -7.15
CA SER A 57 -0.79 7.61 -6.97
C SER A 57 -1.17 6.18 -6.57
N LEU A 58 -1.85 6.03 -5.44
CA LEU A 58 -2.22 4.73 -4.86
C LEU A 58 -3.73 4.52 -4.90
N THR A 59 -4.13 3.38 -5.45
CA THR A 59 -5.46 2.81 -5.26
C THR A 59 -5.36 1.56 -4.39
N VAL A 60 -6.20 1.47 -3.35
CA VAL A 60 -6.21 0.35 -2.39
C VAL A 60 -7.62 -0.20 -2.25
N SER A 61 -7.74 -1.51 -2.45
CA SER A 61 -9.01 -2.24 -2.45
C SER A 61 -8.98 -3.41 -1.47
N PRO A 62 -10.10 -3.72 -0.80
CA PRO A 62 -10.22 -4.93 0.00
C PRO A 62 -10.25 -6.16 -0.89
N ILE A 63 -9.65 -7.25 -0.43
CA ILE A 63 -9.86 -8.59 -0.99
C ILE A 63 -10.90 -9.26 -0.10
N LEU A 64 -12.02 -9.68 -0.71
CA LEU A 64 -13.13 -10.30 -0.01
C LEU A 64 -13.15 -11.81 -0.24
N ASN A 65 -13.52 -12.58 0.79
CA ASN A 65 -13.90 -13.98 0.63
C ASN A 65 -15.36 -14.10 0.09
N PRO A 66 -15.85 -15.31 -0.22
CA PRO A 66 -17.24 -15.50 -0.66
C PRO A 66 -18.31 -15.00 0.33
N ASP A 67 -18.03 -14.99 1.64
CA ASP A 67 -18.95 -14.46 2.67
C ASP A 67 -18.90 -12.92 2.78
N GLY A 68 -18.12 -12.26 1.92
CA GLY A 68 -17.95 -10.80 1.93
C GLY A 68 -17.09 -10.28 3.08
N LYS A 69 -16.32 -11.12 3.78
CA LYS A 69 -15.33 -10.72 4.80
C LYS A 69 -14.03 -10.28 4.13
N VAL A 70 -13.42 -9.22 4.65
CA VAL A 70 -12.10 -8.76 4.20
C VAL A 70 -11.05 -9.76 4.67
N ILE A 71 -10.34 -10.38 3.73
CA ILE A 71 -9.25 -11.36 3.98
C ILE A 71 -7.88 -10.84 3.55
N GLY A 72 -7.83 -9.68 2.89
CA GLY A 72 -6.59 -9.09 2.44
C GLY A 72 -6.79 -7.71 1.83
N VAL A 73 -5.69 -7.17 1.32
CA VAL A 73 -5.64 -5.85 0.70
C VAL A 73 -4.88 -5.97 -0.62
N SER A 74 -5.44 -5.40 -1.69
CA SER A 74 -4.75 -5.19 -2.96
C SER A 74 -4.45 -3.71 -3.12
N ALA A 75 -3.25 -3.39 -3.60
CA ALA A 75 -2.83 -2.01 -3.81
C ALA A 75 -2.15 -1.87 -5.17
N ILE A 76 -2.54 -0.84 -5.93
CA ILE A 76 -1.96 -0.49 -7.21
C ILE A 76 -1.28 0.86 -7.04
N ALA A 77 0.04 0.87 -7.15
CA ALA A 77 0.85 2.09 -7.14
C ALA A 77 1.26 2.43 -8.57
N LYS A 78 0.99 3.66 -8.99
CA LYS A 78 1.46 4.22 -10.26
C LYS A 78 2.42 5.37 -9.96
N PRO A 79 3.49 5.55 -10.74
CA PRO A 79 4.24 6.80 -10.66
C PRO A 79 3.29 7.98 -10.95
N LEU A 80 3.48 9.08 -10.21
CA LEU A 80 2.94 10.38 -10.61
C LEU A 80 3.80 10.98 -11.72
#